data_AF-A0A2U1V1R6-F1
#
_entry.id   AF-A0A2U1V1R6-F1
#
_cell.length_a   1.000
_cell.length_b   1.000
_cell.length_c   1.000
_cell.angle_alpha   90.00
_cell.angle_beta   90.00
_cell.angle_gamma   90.00
#
_symmetry.space_group_name_H-M   'P 1'
#
loop_
_entity.id
_entity.type
_entity.pdbx_description
1 polymer ?
#
loop_
_entity_poly.entity_id
_entity_poly.type
_entity_poly.pdbx_seq_one_letter_code
_entity_poly.pdbx_strand_id
1 'polypeptide(L)' 'MPPRPATWHDFSEQQQLALSREALRRAAETLAGHAELLAREMEGGSLLDQGGPDALRLFASVVRATSTDAFGPVLRA' A
#
# COMPACT_ATOMS: atom_id res chain seq x y z
N MET A 1 -0.74 -11.18 -36.50
CA MET A 1 0.22 -11.04 -35.39
C MET A 1 -0.49 -10.36 -34.22
N PRO A 2 -0.42 -10.88 -32.98
CA PRO A 2 -0.96 -10.15 -31.84
C PRO A 2 -0.09 -8.90 -31.55
N PRO A 3 -0.66 -7.80 -31.04
CA PRO A 3 0.11 -6.62 -30.68
C PRO A 3 1.08 -6.94 -29.54
N ARG A 4 2.32 -6.42 -29.62
CA ARG A 4 3.30 -6.52 -28.54
C ARG A 4 2.80 -5.73 -27.33
N PRO A 5 2.92 -6.24 -26.09
CA PRO A 5 2.59 -5.47 -24.89
C PRO A 5 3.39 -4.17 -24.83
N ALA A 6 2.73 -3.09 -24.40
CA ALA A 6 3.36 -1.81 -24.16
C ALA A 6 4.41 -1.94 -23.04
N THR A 7 5.57 -1.34 -23.24
CA THR A 7 6.61 -1.23 -22.21
C THR A 7 6.46 0.08 -21.46
N TRP A 8 7.12 0.21 -20.31
CA TRP A 8 7.04 1.41 -19.47
C TRP A 8 7.33 2.71 -20.22
N HIS A 9 8.32 2.68 -21.12
CA HIS A 9 8.74 3.83 -21.91
C HIS A 9 7.78 4.19 -23.05
N ASP A 10 6.79 3.33 -23.34
CA ASP A 10 5.74 3.63 -24.33
C ASP A 10 4.67 4.60 -23.76
N PHE A 11 4.66 4.83 -22.43
CA PHE A 11 3.74 5.78 -21.76
C PHE A 11 4.32 7.19 -21.69
N SER A 12 3.45 8.21 -21.75
CA SER A 12 3.84 9.59 -21.47
C SER A 12 4.27 9.77 -20.01
N GLU A 13 5.03 10.81 -19.69
CA GLU A 13 5.45 11.11 -18.32
C GLU A 13 4.25 11.25 -17.37
N GLN A 14 3.16 11.85 -17.84
CA GLN A 14 1.93 11.98 -17.06
C GLN A 14 1.28 10.62 -16.76
N GLN A 15 1.28 9.70 -17.75
CA GLN A 15 0.79 8.34 -17.57
C GLN A 15 1.68 7.54 -16.62
N GLN A 16 3.01 7.64 -16.79
CA GLN A 16 3.99 7.02 -15.89
C GLN A 16 3.84 7.52 -14.45
N LEU A 17 3.63 8.82 -14.26
CA LEU A 17 3.39 9.41 -12.95
C LEU A 17 2.08 8.89 -12.33
N ALA A 18 1.00 8.84 -13.12
CA ALA A 18 -0.29 8.31 -12.65
C ALA A 18 -0.19 6.83 -12.22
N LEU A 19 0.46 6.00 -13.04
CA LEU A 19 0.69 4.58 -12.74
C LEU A 19 1.56 4.40 -11.50
N SER A 20 2.62 5.21 -11.35
CA SER A 20 3.50 5.17 -10.17
C SER A 20 2.75 5.54 -8.89
N ARG A 21 1.92 6.58 -8.93
CA ARG A 21 1.08 6.99 -7.79
C ARG A 21 0.10 5.91 -7.37
N GLU A 22 -0.56 5.29 -8.35
CA GLU A 22 -1.49 4.19 -8.10
C GLU A 22 -0.77 2.95 -7.53
N ALA A 23 0.42 2.63 -8.03
CA ALA A 23 1.24 1.54 -7.50
C ALA A 23 1.63 1.81 -6.03
N LEU A 24 2.07 3.03 -5.71
CA LEU A 24 2.39 3.44 -4.34
C LEU A 24 1.18 3.39 -3.42
N ARG A 25 0.01 3.84 -3.88
CA ARG A 25 -1.25 3.74 -3.13
C ARG A 25 -1.58 2.29 -2.77
N ARG A 26 -1.51 1.37 -3.75
CA ARG A 26 -1.75 -0.06 -3.52
C ARG A 26 -0.72 -0.69 -2.58
N ALA A 27 0.54 -0.28 -2.70
CA ALA A 27 1.60 -0.74 -1.81
C ALA A 27 1.32 -0.29 -0.37
N ALA A 28 0.92 0.97 -0.16
CA ALA A 28 0.55 1.49 1.16
C ALA A 28 -0.64 0.71 1.77
N GLU A 29 -1.68 0.45 0.98
CA GLU A 29 -2.83 -0.36 1.43
C GLU A 29 -2.41 -1.78 1.84
N THR A 30 -1.54 -2.41 1.05
CA THR A 30 -1.01 -3.76 1.34
C THR A 30 -0.19 -3.78 2.62
N LEU A 31 0.71 -2.82 2.81
CA LEU A 31 1.55 -2.71 4.01
C LEU A 31 0.71 -2.48 5.26
N ALA A 32 -0.28 -1.58 5.20
CA ALA A 32 -1.18 -1.33 6.32
C ALA A 32 -2.01 -2.56 6.69
N GLY A 33 -2.55 -3.27 5.69
CA GLY A 33 -3.28 -4.52 5.91
C GLY A 33 -2.43 -5.63 6.52
N HIS A 34 -1.18 -5.78 6.07
CA HIS A 34 -0.24 -6.74 6.65
C HIS A 34 0.12 -6.40 8.10
N ALA A 35 0.33 -5.13 8.42
CA ALA A 35 0.62 -4.73 9.80
C ALA A 35 -0.55 -5.07 10.74
N GLU A 36 -1.80 -4.88 10.30
CA GLU A 36 -2.98 -5.29 11.09
C GLU A 36 -3.13 -6.80 11.23
N LEU A 37 -2.74 -7.57 10.20
CA LEU A 37 -2.72 -9.03 10.29
C LEU A 37 -1.68 -9.47 11.32
N LEU A 38 -0.46 -8.93 11.25
CA LEU A 38 0.60 -9.24 12.21
C LEU A 38 0.23 -8.84 13.65
N ALA A 39 -0.48 -7.72 13.84
CA ALA A 39 -0.97 -7.31 15.15
C ALA A 39 -1.93 -8.35 15.75
N ARG A 40 -2.84 -8.89 14.93
CA ARG A 40 -3.77 -9.95 15.37
C ARG A 40 -3.06 -11.25 15.71
N GLU A 41 -2.07 -11.61 14.91
CA GLU A 41 -1.22 -12.80 15.18
C GLU A 41 -0.41 -12.64 16.49
N MET A 42 0.14 -11.44 16.75
CA MET A 42 0.82 -11.14 18.02
C MET A 42 -0.15 -11.23 19.22
N GLU A 43 -1.36 -10.70 19.11
CA GLU A 43 -2.39 -10.82 20.16
C GLU A 43 -2.82 -12.26 20.41
N GLY A 44 -2.85 -13.08 19.35
CA GLY A 44 -3.09 -14.52 19.43
C GLY A 44 -1.92 -15.32 20.00
N GLY A 45 -0.77 -14.68 20.25
CA GLY A 45 0.45 -15.33 20.75
C GLY A 45 1.19 -16.18 19.72
N SER A 46 0.84 -16.09 18.43
CA SER A 46 1.52 -16.82 17.34
C SER A 46 2.83 -16.15 16.90
N LEU A 47 2.99 -14.87 17.25
CA LEU A 47 4.19 -14.06 16.99
C LEU A 47 4.78 -13.51 18.28
N LEU A 48 6.11 -13.43 18.35
CA LEU A 48 6.83 -12.79 19.44
C LEU A 48 6.57 -11.28 19.45
N ASP A 49 6.30 -10.74 20.63
CA ASP A 49 6.15 -9.31 20.83
C ASP A 49 7.51 -8.59 20.67
N GLN A 50 7.60 -7.71 19.68
CA GLN A 50 8.75 -6.82 19.43
C GLN A 50 8.31 -5.36 19.30
N GLY A 51 7.53 -4.87 20.27
CA GLY A 51 6.98 -3.50 20.28
C GLY A 51 5.46 -3.44 20.26
N GLY A 52 4.82 -4.60 20.30
CA GLY A 52 3.40 -4.77 20.54
C GLY A 52 2.51 -4.64 19.31
N PRO A 53 1.29 -5.19 19.37
CA PRO A 53 0.28 -5.04 18.33
C PRO A 53 -0.10 -3.57 18.09
N ASP A 54 0.02 -2.71 19.11
CA ASP A 54 -0.30 -1.29 19.00
C ASP A 54 0.68 -0.52 18.11
N ALA A 55 1.97 -0.89 18.10
CA ALA A 55 2.94 -0.29 17.19
C ALA A 55 2.62 -0.61 15.71
N LEU A 56 2.17 -1.84 15.44
CA LEU A 56 1.75 -2.25 14.10
C LEU A 56 0.47 -1.53 13.65
N ARG A 57 -0.48 -1.32 14.56
CA ARG A 57 -1.69 -0.52 14.29
C ARG A 57 -1.37 0.94 14.05
N LEU A 58 -0.45 1.51 14.83
CA LEU A 58 0.04 2.87 14.62
C LEU A 58 0.67 3.00 13.24
N PHE A 59 1.55 2.07 12.86
CA PHE A 59 2.16 2.04 11.53
C PHE A 59 1.09 1.98 10.42
N ALA A 60 0.12 1.06 10.52
CA ALA A 60 -0.97 0.97 9.54
C ALA A 60 -1.75 2.28 9.42
N SER A 61 -2.01 2.95 10.54
CA SER A 61 -2.71 4.23 10.59
C SER A 61 -1.91 5.34 9.91
N VAL A 62 -0.61 5.45 10.20
CA VAL A 62 0.29 6.44 9.59
C VAL A 62 0.43 6.21 8.08
N VAL A 63 0.57 4.95 7.64
CA VAL A 63 0.66 4.61 6.21
C VAL A 63 -0.61 5.01 5.45
N ARG A 64 -1.80 4.78 6.04
CA ARG A 64 -3.06 5.20 5.42
C ARG A 64 -3.26 6.71 5.39
N ALA A 65 -2.90 7.40 6.48
CA ALA A 65 -2.97 8.86 6.56
C ALA A 65 -2.07 9.49 5.49
N THR A 66 -0.80 9.08 5.44
CA THR A 66 0.17 9.58 4.44
C THR A 66 -0.24 9.26 3.01
N SER A 67 -0.78 8.07 2.74
CA SER A 67 -1.30 7.73 1.41
C SER A 67 -2.52 8.57 1.02
N THR A 68 -3.42 8.86 1.98
CA THR A 68 -4.61 9.69 1.74
C THR A 68 -4.22 11.14 1.48
N ASP A 69 -3.26 11.67 2.23
CA ASP A 69 -2.76 13.03 2.06
C ASP A 69 -2.01 13.19 0.72
N ALA A 70 -1.23 12.18 0.32
CA ALA A 70 -0.41 12.23 -0.89
C ALA A 70 -1.22 12.01 -2.18
N PHE A 71 -2.27 11.19 -2.14
CA PHE A 71 -2.97 10.72 -3.35
C PHE A 71 -4.48 10.96 -3.35
N GLY A 72 -5.07 11.41 -2.24
CA GLY A 72 -6.51 11.58 -2.07
C GLY A 72 -7.27 10.26 -1.83
N PRO A 73 -8.60 10.34 -1.58
CA PRO A 73 -9.43 9.16 -1.42
C PRO A 73 -9.53 8.35 -2.72
N VAL A 74 -9.62 7.03 -2.59
CA VAL A 74 -9.80 6.12 -3.72
C VAL A 74 -11.12 6.42 -4.43
N LEU A 75 -11.05 6.94 -5.65
CA LEU A 75 -12.20 6.94 -6.56
C LEU A 75 -12.46 5.48 -6.96
N ARG A 76 -13.49 4.86 -6.38
CA ARG A 76 -14.03 3.62 -6.93
C ARG A 76 -14.76 3.98 -8.22
N ALA A 77 -14.22 3.50 -9.34
CA ALA A 77 -14.88 3.49 -10.64
C ALA A 77 -16.00 2.46 -10.68
#